data_AF-A0A1H9YUD3-F1
#
_entry.id   AF-A0A1H9YUD3-F1
#
_cell.length_a   1.000
_cell.length_b   1.000
_cell.length_c   1.000
_cell.angle_alpha   90.00
_cell.angle_beta   90.00
_cell.angle_gamma   90.00
#
_symmetry.space_group_name_H-M   'P 1'
#
loop_
_entity.id
_entity.type
_entity.pdbx_description
1 polymer ?
#
loop_
_entity_poly.entity_id
_entity_poly.type
_entity_poly.pdbx_seq_one_letter_code
_entity_poly.pdbx_strand_id
1 'polypeptide(L)'
;MARLFYSERGDHIESTEPVRVSRYRGITRLNHWITAGSLILLALSGLAFFSPSLYFLTGLFGGGQIARWLHPILGVVLFLSFALLFLQMWRLNLPRPEDTTWVTRIGDVVTGHEERLPELGKYNAGQKFIFWAMSGLILVLIVSGVMMWQQFFDGLVPIQIRRIATLIHALAAVAIILVFILHVFAAFWVRGTLRAMTRGDVTGGWAWRHHRKWLREVAGRGDRGPAE
;
A
#
# COMPACT_ATOMS: atom_id res chain seq x y z
N MET A 1 12.85 -50.09 4.06
CA MET A 1 12.34 -49.02 4.96
C MET A 1 10.82 -48.97 4.81
N ALA A 2 10.06 -49.21 5.88
CA ALA A 2 8.60 -49.08 5.83
C ALA A 2 8.23 -47.61 5.56
N ARG A 3 7.31 -47.37 4.63
CA ARG A 3 6.82 -46.02 4.31
C ARG A 3 5.94 -45.58 5.47
N LEU A 4 6.34 -44.54 6.20
CA LEU A 4 5.51 -43.94 7.25
C LEU A 4 4.28 -43.31 6.59
N PHE A 5 3.09 -43.69 7.05
CA PHE A 5 1.82 -43.07 6.67
C PHE A 5 1.47 -42.02 7.72
N TYR A 6 1.02 -40.84 7.27
CA TYR A 6 0.66 -39.70 8.13
C TYR A 6 -0.86 -39.47 8.20
N SER A 7 -1.65 -40.42 7.69
CA SER A 7 -3.11 -40.37 7.63
C SER A 7 -3.72 -41.76 7.81
N GLU A 8 -4.90 -41.82 8.41
CA GLU A 8 -5.70 -43.03 8.54
C GLU A 8 -6.59 -43.25 7.30
N ARG A 9 -7.13 -44.46 7.13
CA ARG A 9 -7.98 -44.78 5.96
C ARG A 9 -9.28 -43.97 5.90
N GLY A 10 -9.75 -43.43 7.03
CA GLY A 10 -10.97 -42.62 7.13
C GLY A 10 -10.74 -41.12 6.93
N ASP A 11 -9.49 -40.67 6.91
CA ASP A 11 -9.16 -39.25 6.76
C ASP A 11 -9.58 -38.78 5.37
N HIS A 12 -10.44 -37.77 5.31
CA HIS A 12 -10.87 -37.15 4.08
C HIS A 12 -11.04 -35.64 4.26
N ILE A 13 -11.02 -34.91 3.15
CA ILE A 13 -11.20 -33.46 3.15
C ILE A 13 -12.70 -33.17 3.25
N GLU A 14 -13.12 -32.63 4.38
CA GLU A 14 -14.53 -32.25 4.64
C GLU A 14 -15.04 -31.14 3.70
N SER A 15 -14.19 -30.16 3.38
CA SER A 15 -14.54 -29.08 2.44
C SER A 15 -13.32 -28.60 1.67
N THR A 16 -13.51 -28.42 0.36
CA THR A 16 -12.51 -27.80 -0.53
C THR A 16 -12.69 -26.29 -0.65
N GLU A 17 -13.82 -25.75 -0.16
CA GLU A 17 -14.04 -24.31 -0.14
C GLU A 17 -13.18 -23.67 0.96
N PRO A 18 -12.34 -22.67 0.62
CA PRO A 18 -11.46 -22.07 1.60
C PRO A 18 -12.28 -21.22 2.58
N VAL A 19 -12.02 -21.40 3.87
CA VAL A 19 -12.46 -20.44 4.91
C VAL A 19 -12.03 -19.04 4.50
N ARG A 20 -12.96 -18.08 4.54
CA ARG A 20 -12.68 -16.69 4.17
C ARG A 20 -12.68 -15.79 5.39
N VAL A 21 -11.68 -14.91 5.46
CA VAL A 21 -11.50 -13.97 6.56
C VAL A 21 -11.60 -12.56 5.99
N SER A 22 -12.54 -11.78 6.50
CA SER A 22 -12.71 -10.37 6.11
C SER A 22 -11.50 -9.55 6.56
N ARG A 23 -10.89 -8.82 5.63
CA ARG A 23 -9.67 -8.04 5.87
C ARG A 23 -9.92 -6.53 5.79
N TYR A 24 -10.71 -6.09 4.81
CA TYR A 24 -11.01 -4.70 4.53
C TYR A 24 -12.48 -4.44 4.24
N ARG A 25 -13.02 -3.39 4.87
CA ARG A 25 -14.38 -2.88 4.62
C ARG A 25 -14.48 -2.27 3.22
N GLY A 26 -15.69 -2.24 2.65
CA GLY A 26 -15.95 -1.69 1.31
C GLY A 26 -15.46 -0.25 1.14
N ILE A 27 -15.76 0.62 2.11
CA ILE A 27 -15.35 2.03 2.09
C ILE A 27 -13.82 2.21 2.06
N THR A 28 -13.08 1.39 2.82
CA THR A 28 -11.61 1.44 2.83
C THR A 28 -11.04 1.04 1.47
N ARG A 29 -11.64 0.04 0.81
CA ARG A 29 -11.22 -0.40 -0.53
C ARG A 29 -11.52 0.65 -1.59
N LEU A 30 -12.71 1.24 -1.56
CA LEU A 30 -13.07 2.32 -2.49
C LEU A 30 -12.09 3.49 -2.36
N ASN A 31 -11.83 3.93 -1.12
CA ASN A 31 -10.88 5.01 -0.87
C ASN A 31 -9.46 4.65 -1.35
N HIS A 32 -9.02 3.40 -1.15
CA HIS A 32 -7.75 2.91 -1.69
C HIS A 32 -7.68 3.01 -3.21
N TRP A 33 -8.74 2.62 -3.94
CA TRP A 33 -8.75 2.71 -5.41
C TRP A 33 -8.80 4.15 -5.91
N ILE A 34 -9.46 5.06 -5.19
CA ILE A 34 -9.39 6.50 -5.48
C ILE A 34 -7.94 7.00 -5.30
N THR A 35 -7.32 6.73 -4.15
CA THR A 35 -5.91 7.08 -3.88
C THR A 35 -4.97 6.52 -4.96
N ALA A 36 -5.11 5.24 -5.30
CA ALA A 36 -4.26 4.58 -6.32
C ALA A 36 -4.46 5.20 -7.71
N GLY A 37 -5.71 5.44 -8.11
CA GLY A 37 -6.03 6.10 -9.37
C GLY A 37 -5.44 7.51 -9.44
N SER A 38 -5.61 8.32 -8.39
CA SER A 38 -5.01 9.66 -8.31
C SER A 38 -3.49 9.61 -8.41
N LEU A 39 -2.83 8.69 -7.70
CA LEU A 39 -1.37 8.55 -7.75
C LEU A 39 -0.88 8.15 -9.14
N ILE A 40 -1.57 7.25 -9.84
CA ILE A 40 -1.23 6.86 -11.22
C ILE A 40 -1.35 8.06 -12.16
N LEU A 41 -2.47 8.80 -12.10
CA LEU A 41 -2.68 9.98 -12.95
C LEU A 41 -1.65 11.08 -12.66
N LEU A 42 -1.31 11.29 -11.39
CA LEU A 42 -0.26 12.22 -10.98
C LEU A 42 1.13 11.79 -11.45
N ALA A 43 1.46 10.51 -11.34
CA ALA A 43 2.72 9.98 -11.83
C ALA A 43 2.86 10.20 -13.35
N LEU A 44 1.82 9.89 -14.12
CA LEU A 44 1.83 10.06 -15.58
C LEU A 44 1.94 11.53 -15.99
N SER A 45 1.13 12.42 -15.41
CA SER A 45 1.19 13.86 -15.70
C SER A 45 2.49 14.50 -15.19
N GLY A 46 2.98 14.10 -14.00
CA GLY A 46 4.24 14.57 -13.44
C GLY A 46 5.44 14.15 -14.27
N LEU A 47 5.50 12.89 -14.71
CA LEU A 47 6.55 12.39 -15.61
C LEU A 47 6.55 13.15 -16.95
N ALA A 48 5.36 13.53 -17.46
CA ALA A 48 5.23 14.33 -18.67
C ALA A 48 5.89 15.72 -18.54
N PHE A 49 5.92 16.29 -17.33
CA PHE A 49 6.58 17.56 -17.02
C PHE A 49 8.03 17.40 -16.56
N PHE A 50 8.40 16.21 -16.09
CA PHE A 50 9.74 15.92 -15.58
C PHE A 50 10.78 15.79 -16.70
N SER A 51 10.42 15.16 -17.83
CA SER A 51 11.31 14.99 -18.99
C SER A 51 10.59 15.33 -20.30
N PRO A 52 11.19 16.15 -21.19
CA PRO A 52 10.61 16.44 -22.51
C PRO A 52 10.30 15.19 -23.34
N SER A 53 11.07 14.11 -23.19
CA SER A 53 10.83 12.85 -23.90
C SER A 53 9.52 12.17 -23.52
N LEU A 54 8.96 12.51 -22.37
CA LEU A 54 7.71 11.96 -21.85
C LEU A 54 6.53 12.93 -22.04
N TYR A 55 6.73 14.09 -22.68
CA TYR A 55 5.70 15.11 -22.83
C TYR A 55 4.46 14.60 -23.60
N PHE A 56 4.62 13.57 -24.44
CA PHE A 56 3.51 12.91 -25.14
C PHE A 56 2.43 12.34 -24.18
N LEU A 57 2.81 12.03 -22.93
CA LEU A 57 1.86 11.58 -21.89
C LEU A 57 0.80 12.63 -21.57
N THR A 58 1.05 13.92 -21.84
CA THR A 58 0.02 14.97 -21.69
C THR A 58 -1.19 14.75 -22.59
N GLY A 59 -1.05 14.00 -23.69
CA GLY A 59 -2.17 13.60 -24.55
C GLY A 59 -3.26 12.81 -23.83
N LEU A 60 -2.90 12.04 -22.79
CA LEU A 60 -3.84 11.31 -21.93
C LEU A 60 -4.78 12.24 -21.14
N PHE A 61 -4.40 13.51 -20.99
CA PHE A 61 -5.15 14.53 -20.26
C PHE A 61 -5.78 15.58 -21.19
N GLY A 62 -5.74 15.38 -22.51
CA GLY A 62 -6.20 16.36 -23.50
C GLY A 62 -5.16 17.44 -23.84
N GLY A 63 -3.88 17.23 -23.51
CA GLY A 63 -2.76 18.09 -23.85
C GLY A 63 -2.14 18.83 -22.65
N GLY A 64 -1.00 19.49 -22.88
CA GLY A 64 -0.19 20.07 -21.81
C GLY A 64 -0.88 21.16 -20.98
N GLN A 65 -1.79 21.94 -21.57
CA GLN A 65 -2.56 22.96 -20.85
C GLN A 65 -3.49 22.31 -19.82
N ILE A 66 -4.28 21.31 -20.22
CA ILE A 66 -5.21 20.62 -19.33
C ILE A 66 -4.45 19.80 -18.29
N ALA A 67 -3.38 19.10 -18.69
CA ALA A 67 -2.52 18.37 -17.76
C ALA A 67 -1.96 19.28 -16.65
N ARG A 68 -1.50 20.49 -16.98
CA ARG A 68 -0.95 21.45 -16.01
C ARG A 68 -2.01 21.93 -15.02
N TRP A 69 -3.25 22.09 -15.50
CA TRP A 69 -4.37 22.53 -14.67
C TRP A 69 -4.88 21.40 -13.76
N LEU A 70 -4.99 20.17 -14.27
CA LEU A 70 -5.48 19.01 -13.53
C LEU A 70 -4.48 18.47 -12.50
N HIS A 71 -3.18 18.47 -12.82
CA HIS A 71 -2.15 17.87 -11.96
C HIS A 71 -2.23 18.32 -10.48
N PRO A 72 -2.20 19.62 -10.15
CA PRO A 72 -2.26 20.02 -8.75
C PRO A 72 -3.62 19.74 -8.09
N ILE A 73 -4.72 19.76 -8.84
CA ILE A 73 -6.07 19.40 -8.34
C ILE A 73 -6.10 17.91 -7.95
N LEU A 74 -5.58 17.03 -8.81
CA LEU A 74 -5.43 15.61 -8.51
C LEU A 74 -4.50 15.40 -7.30
N GLY A 75 -3.50 16.26 -7.11
CA GLY A 75 -2.63 16.28 -5.94
C GLY A 75 -3.40 16.49 -4.63
N VAL A 76 -4.33 17.43 -4.62
CA VAL A 76 -5.23 17.66 -3.48
C VAL A 76 -6.15 16.46 -3.25
N VAL A 77 -6.72 15.89 -4.31
CA VAL A 77 -7.57 14.67 -4.21
C VAL A 77 -6.79 13.51 -3.61
N LEU A 78 -5.55 13.28 -4.08
CA LEU A 78 -4.65 12.26 -3.53
C LEU A 78 -4.42 12.50 -2.03
N PHE A 79 -4.05 13.72 -1.65
CA PHE A 79 -3.77 14.06 -0.26
C PHE A 79 -4.97 13.79 0.65
N LEU A 80 -6.15 14.27 0.28
CA LEU A 80 -7.38 14.08 1.08
C LEU A 80 -7.80 12.61 1.15
N SER A 81 -7.79 11.90 0.02
CA SER A 81 -8.11 10.47 -0.02
C SER A 81 -7.13 9.64 0.82
N PHE A 82 -5.83 9.92 0.72
CA PHE A 82 -4.83 9.23 1.53
C PHE A 82 -4.90 9.61 3.01
N ALA A 83 -5.19 10.87 3.36
CA ALA A 83 -5.40 11.27 4.75
C ALA A 83 -6.53 10.47 5.42
N LEU A 84 -7.62 10.20 4.68
CA LEU A 84 -8.68 9.32 5.15
C LEU A 84 -8.21 7.87 5.35
N LEU A 85 -7.35 7.33 4.48
CA LEU A 85 -6.73 6.01 4.70
C LEU A 85 -5.81 6.02 5.92
N PHE A 86 -5.01 7.07 6.08
CA PHE A 86 -4.12 7.24 7.21
C PHE A 86 -4.90 7.17 8.53
N LEU A 87 -5.96 7.97 8.67
CA LEU A 87 -6.81 7.96 9.86
C LEU A 87 -7.44 6.59 10.14
N GLN A 88 -7.80 5.83 9.10
CA GLN A 88 -8.36 4.49 9.22
C GLN A 88 -7.33 3.43 9.65
N MET A 89 -6.04 3.60 9.31
CA MET A 89 -5.07 2.50 9.32
C MET A 89 -3.84 2.75 10.20
N TRP A 90 -3.55 3.99 10.62
CA TRP A 90 -2.29 4.36 11.26
C TRP A 90 -2.00 3.54 12.53
N ARG A 91 -3.00 3.30 13.38
CA ARG A 91 -2.83 2.57 14.65
C ARG A 91 -2.29 1.16 14.45
N LEU A 92 -2.73 0.48 13.39
CA LEU A 92 -2.29 -0.89 13.07
C LEU A 92 -0.96 -0.90 12.32
N ASN A 93 -0.48 0.26 11.84
CA ASN A 93 0.80 0.44 11.17
C ASN A 93 1.91 0.97 12.11
N LEU A 94 1.64 1.11 13.41
CA LEU A 94 2.68 1.43 14.37
C LEU A 94 3.73 0.31 14.44
N PRO A 95 5.03 0.66 14.57
CA PRO A 95 6.09 -0.31 14.81
C PRO A 95 5.81 -1.15 16.05
N ARG A 96 6.11 -2.44 15.97
CA ARG A 96 5.99 -3.42 17.05
C ARG A 96 7.28 -4.22 17.15
N PRO A 97 7.57 -4.86 18.30
CA PRO A 97 8.80 -5.63 18.49
C PRO A 97 9.04 -6.71 17.41
N GLU A 98 7.97 -7.36 16.93
CA GLU A 98 8.07 -8.36 15.85
C GLU A 98 8.57 -7.78 14.52
N ASP A 99 8.42 -6.48 14.27
CA ASP A 99 8.88 -5.84 13.04
C ASP A 99 10.42 -5.83 12.98
N THR A 100 11.08 -5.63 14.12
CA THR A 100 12.54 -5.66 14.19
C THR A 100 13.06 -7.05 13.83
N THR A 101 12.48 -8.10 14.42
CA THR A 101 12.83 -9.49 14.07
C THR A 101 12.58 -9.78 12.60
N TRP A 102 11.46 -9.29 12.04
CA TRP A 102 11.14 -9.45 10.62
C TRP A 102 12.19 -8.79 9.72
N VAL A 103 12.61 -7.56 10.04
CA VAL A 103 13.64 -6.83 9.27
C VAL A 103 14.99 -7.52 9.35
N THR A 104 15.39 -8.04 10.52
CA THR A 104 16.64 -8.81 10.65
C THR A 104 16.65 -10.10 9.84
N ARG A 105 15.47 -10.62 9.47
CA ARG A 105 15.28 -11.84 8.67
C ARG A 105 14.80 -11.54 7.25
N ILE A 106 15.11 -10.37 6.70
CA ILE A 106 14.71 -9.97 5.34
C ILE A 106 15.16 -10.98 4.27
N GLY A 107 16.30 -11.65 4.47
CA GLY A 107 16.77 -12.71 3.58
C GLY A 107 15.82 -13.91 3.50
N ASP A 108 15.23 -14.31 4.63
CA ASP A 108 14.22 -15.37 4.68
C ASP A 108 12.93 -14.94 3.98
N VAL A 109 12.55 -13.65 4.06
CA VAL A 109 11.39 -13.11 3.34
C VAL A 109 11.58 -13.23 1.82
N VAL A 110 12.74 -12.81 1.31
CA VAL A 110 13.04 -12.80 -0.13
C VAL A 110 13.18 -14.22 -0.68
N THR A 111 13.68 -15.15 0.13
CA THR A 111 13.82 -16.57 -0.25
C THR A 111 12.57 -17.41 0.01
N GLY A 112 11.52 -16.82 0.61
CA GLY A 112 10.22 -17.47 0.83
C GLY A 112 10.16 -18.42 2.03
N HIS A 113 11.16 -18.39 2.93
CA HIS A 113 11.21 -19.18 4.16
C HIS A 113 10.36 -18.55 5.28
N GLU A 114 9.06 -18.42 5.03
CA GLU A 114 8.13 -17.73 5.92
C GLU A 114 7.93 -18.41 7.28
N GLU A 115 8.20 -19.72 7.36
CA GLU A 115 8.21 -20.48 8.60
C GLU A 115 9.28 -20.01 9.60
N ARG A 116 10.32 -19.32 9.11
CA ARG A 116 11.37 -18.71 9.94
C ARG A 116 11.04 -17.29 10.36
N LEU A 117 9.91 -16.73 9.93
CA LEU A 117 9.52 -15.38 10.29
C LEU A 117 8.76 -15.36 11.62
N PRO A 118 8.84 -14.25 12.39
CA PRO A 118 8.01 -14.10 13.58
C PRO A 118 6.53 -14.14 13.17
N GLU A 119 5.66 -14.54 14.08
CA GLU A 119 4.23 -14.46 13.80
C GLU A 119 3.80 -12.98 13.73
N LEU A 120 3.12 -12.62 12.63
CA LEU A 120 2.83 -11.23 12.28
C LEU A 120 1.40 -10.83 12.61
N GLY A 121 1.24 -9.57 13.03
CA GLY A 121 -0.06 -8.90 13.20
C GLY A 121 -0.73 -8.56 11.86
N LYS A 122 -1.64 -7.58 11.84
CA LYS A 122 -2.42 -7.25 10.63
C LYS A 122 -1.51 -6.82 9.46
N TYR A 123 -0.44 -6.10 9.75
CA TYR A 123 0.56 -5.64 8.78
C TYR A 123 1.95 -6.13 9.17
N ASN A 124 2.75 -6.49 8.17
CA ASN A 124 4.17 -6.80 8.35
C ASN A 124 5.04 -5.53 8.27
N ALA A 125 6.32 -5.63 8.60
CA ALA A 125 7.21 -4.47 8.63
C ALA A 125 7.36 -3.80 7.26
N GLY A 126 7.39 -4.56 6.15
CA GLY A 126 7.45 -4.02 4.80
C GLY A 126 6.19 -3.20 4.42
N GLN A 127 5.00 -3.68 4.80
CA GLN A 127 3.74 -2.96 4.60
C GLN A 127 3.71 -1.66 5.43
N LYS A 128 4.21 -1.70 6.67
CA LYS A 128 4.33 -0.51 7.53
C LYS A 128 5.31 0.49 6.96
N PHE A 129 6.45 0.03 6.43
CA PHE A 129 7.41 0.89 5.71
C PHE A 129 6.74 1.61 4.55
N ILE A 130 6.01 0.89 3.68
CA ILE A 130 5.28 1.50 2.56
C ILE A 130 4.27 2.54 3.07
N PHE A 131 3.51 2.22 4.13
CA PHE A 131 2.53 3.13 4.72
C PHE A 131 3.18 4.45 5.18
N TRP A 132 4.28 4.38 5.93
CA TRP A 132 4.97 5.56 6.45
C TRP A 132 5.73 6.33 5.37
N ALA A 133 6.37 5.63 4.42
CA ALA A 133 7.03 6.24 3.28
C ALA A 133 6.04 7.02 2.41
N MET A 134 4.90 6.43 2.07
CA MET A 134 3.82 7.10 1.35
C MET A 134 3.29 8.32 2.12
N SER A 135 3.07 8.17 3.43
CA SER A 135 2.57 9.27 4.29
C SER A 135 3.52 10.48 4.27
N GLY A 136 4.82 10.25 4.48
CA GLY A 136 5.81 11.31 4.46
C GLY A 136 5.97 11.95 3.08
N LEU A 137 6.05 11.13 2.03
CA LEU A 137 6.24 11.63 0.66
C LEU A 137 5.02 12.41 0.16
N ILE A 138 3.79 11.96 0.47
CA ILE A 138 2.58 12.71 0.12
C ILE A 138 2.53 14.06 0.83
N LEU A 139 2.94 14.12 2.11
CA LEU A 139 3.06 15.39 2.83
C LEU A 139 4.09 16.33 2.19
N VAL A 140 5.26 15.82 1.81
CA VAL A 140 6.28 16.61 1.10
C VAL A 140 5.74 17.10 -0.24
N LEU A 141 5.07 16.24 -1.00
CA LEU A 141 4.50 16.56 -2.31
C LEU A 141 3.40 17.62 -2.23
N ILE A 142 2.46 17.52 -1.29
CA ILE A 142 1.38 18.51 -1.18
C ILE A 142 1.93 19.87 -0.74
N VAL A 143 2.85 19.90 0.24
CA VAL A 143 3.45 21.16 0.74
C VAL A 143 4.26 21.84 -0.36
N SER A 144 5.16 21.12 -1.01
CA SER A 144 5.96 21.66 -2.11
C SER A 144 5.10 22.00 -3.34
N GLY A 145 4.06 21.21 -3.63
CA GLY A 145 3.12 21.45 -4.72
C GLY A 145 2.33 22.75 -4.53
N VAL A 146 1.86 23.03 -3.32
CA VAL A 146 1.20 24.30 -2.97
C VAL A 146 2.17 25.48 -3.13
N MET A 147 3.43 25.35 -2.70
CA MET A 147 4.45 26.40 -2.90
C MET A 147 4.74 26.71 -4.38
N MET A 148 4.56 25.73 -5.26
CA MET A 148 4.73 25.87 -6.71
C MET A 148 3.48 26.38 -7.43
N TRP A 149 2.30 26.33 -6.80
CA TRP A 149 1.01 26.54 -7.46
C TRP A 149 0.66 28.02 -7.60
N GLN A 150 1.31 28.68 -8.56
CA GLN A 150 1.22 30.13 -8.77
C GLN A 150 -0.19 30.63 -9.10
N GLN A 151 -1.01 29.83 -9.79
CA GLN A 151 -2.35 30.25 -10.21
C GLN A 151 -3.24 30.70 -9.04
N PHE A 152 -3.09 30.10 -7.85
CA PHE A 152 -3.90 30.42 -6.68
C PHE A 152 -3.07 30.97 -5.51
N PHE A 153 -1.79 30.60 -5.44
CA PHE A 153 -0.90 30.96 -4.32
C PHE A 153 0.31 31.76 -4.81
N ASP A 154 0.09 32.68 -5.75
CA ASP A 154 1.17 33.59 -6.14
C ASP A 154 1.62 34.45 -4.95
N GLY A 155 2.91 34.74 -4.89
CA GLY A 155 3.50 35.45 -3.75
C GLY A 155 3.56 34.69 -2.41
N LEU A 156 3.04 33.45 -2.31
CA LEU A 156 3.07 32.66 -1.06
C LEU A 156 4.50 32.47 -0.52
N VAL A 157 5.46 32.27 -1.43
CA VAL A 157 6.87 32.11 -1.09
C VAL A 157 7.78 32.89 -2.05
N PRO A 158 8.95 33.38 -1.60
CA PRO A 158 9.94 33.99 -2.47
C PRO A 158 10.43 33.02 -3.56
N ILE A 159 10.92 33.57 -4.68
CA ILE A 159 11.34 32.76 -5.84
C ILE A 159 12.42 31.72 -5.51
N GLN A 160 13.31 32.00 -4.56
CA GLN A 160 14.35 31.06 -4.12
C GLN A 160 13.75 29.84 -3.42
N ILE A 161 12.78 30.06 -2.54
CA ILE A 161 12.06 28.98 -1.86
C ILE A 161 11.23 28.17 -2.86
N ARG A 162 10.60 28.83 -3.84
CA ARG A 162 9.87 28.14 -4.91
C ARG A 162 10.76 27.22 -5.73
N ARG A 163 12.00 27.64 -6.06
CA ARG A 163 12.99 26.80 -6.77
C ARG A 163 13.38 25.56 -5.96
N ILE A 164 13.63 25.75 -4.65
CA ILE A 164 13.92 24.64 -3.74
C ILE A 164 12.72 23.69 -3.64
N ALA A 165 11.50 24.24 -3.53
CA ALA A 165 10.27 23.45 -3.52
C ALA A 165 10.12 22.62 -4.79
N THR A 166 10.40 23.18 -5.98
CA THR A 166 10.39 22.44 -7.24
C THR A 166 11.36 21.26 -7.23
N LEU A 167 12.60 21.47 -6.75
CA LEU A 167 13.58 20.38 -6.65
C LEU A 167 13.11 19.29 -5.68
N ILE A 168 12.65 19.68 -4.49
CA ILE A 168 12.14 18.75 -3.48
C ILE A 168 10.92 17.98 -4.01
N HIS A 169 10.00 18.65 -4.70
CA HIS A 169 8.83 18.02 -5.31
C HIS A 169 9.23 16.98 -6.34
N ALA A 170 10.18 17.32 -7.22
CA ALA A 170 10.67 16.42 -8.25
C ALA A 170 11.36 15.17 -7.66
N LEU A 171 12.20 15.34 -6.63
CA LEU A 171 12.84 14.22 -5.92
C LEU A 171 11.83 13.36 -5.17
N ALA A 172 10.87 13.97 -4.47
CA ALA A 172 9.80 13.27 -3.77
C ALA A 172 8.89 12.51 -4.75
N ALA A 173 8.64 13.07 -5.95
CA ALA A 173 7.87 12.43 -7.01
C ALA A 173 8.55 11.16 -7.50
N VAL A 174 9.85 11.20 -7.77
CA VAL A 174 10.62 10.00 -8.14
C VAL A 174 10.59 8.98 -7.01
N ALA A 175 10.83 9.39 -5.76
CA ALA A 175 10.81 8.50 -4.61
C ALA A 175 9.44 7.81 -4.42
N ILE A 176 8.33 8.55 -4.51
CA ILE A 176 6.99 7.97 -4.32
C ILE A 176 6.63 7.01 -5.46
N ILE A 177 7.08 7.28 -6.70
CA ILE A 177 6.91 6.37 -7.82
C ILE A 177 7.64 5.05 -7.55
N LEU A 178 8.87 5.09 -7.03
CA LEU A 178 9.61 3.88 -6.66
C LEU A 178 8.93 3.08 -5.55
N VAL A 179 8.47 3.75 -4.49
CA VAL A 179 7.71 3.11 -3.40
C VAL A 179 6.39 2.54 -3.92
N PHE A 180 5.72 3.22 -4.85
CA PHE A 180 4.50 2.74 -5.50
C PHE A 180 4.75 1.46 -6.31
N ILE A 181 5.81 1.43 -7.12
CA ILE A 181 6.21 0.24 -7.88
C ILE A 181 6.48 -0.92 -6.92
N LEU A 182 7.23 -0.69 -5.85
CA LEU A 182 7.48 -1.70 -4.81
C LEU A 182 6.17 -2.21 -4.19
N HIS A 183 5.24 -1.31 -3.87
CA HIS A 183 3.93 -1.65 -3.29
C HIS A 183 3.10 -2.55 -4.21
N VAL A 184 3.01 -2.18 -5.50
CA VAL A 184 2.28 -2.95 -6.51
C VAL A 184 2.95 -4.31 -6.72
N PHE A 185 4.27 -4.34 -6.86
CA PHE A 185 5.04 -5.57 -7.01
C PHE A 185 4.83 -6.53 -5.83
N ALA A 186 4.89 -6.04 -4.59
CA ALA A 186 4.65 -6.84 -3.39
C ALA A 186 3.23 -7.43 -3.37
N ALA A 187 2.23 -6.68 -3.85
CA ALA A 187 0.85 -7.17 -3.95
C ALA A 187 0.69 -8.32 -4.95
N PHE A 188 1.47 -8.33 -6.03
CA PHE A 188 1.51 -9.43 -7.01
C PHE A 188 2.33 -10.63 -6.51
N TRP A 189 3.46 -10.38 -5.87
CA TRP A 189 4.35 -11.44 -5.36
C TRP A 189 3.65 -12.29 -4.31
N VAL A 190 3.03 -11.67 -3.30
CA VAL A 190 2.32 -12.40 -2.26
C VAL A 190 0.94 -12.83 -2.77
N ARG A 191 0.87 -14.01 -3.39
CA ARG A 191 -0.35 -14.57 -3.99
C ARG A 191 -1.53 -14.53 -3.02
N GLY A 192 -2.69 -14.09 -3.52
CA GLY A 192 -3.90 -13.93 -2.70
C GLY A 192 -4.07 -12.54 -2.07
N THR A 193 -3.02 -11.71 -2.01
CA THR A 193 -3.10 -10.36 -1.41
C THR A 193 -4.00 -9.41 -2.19
N LEU A 194 -3.98 -9.43 -3.53
CA LEU A 194 -4.84 -8.58 -4.37
C LEU A 194 -6.33 -8.75 -4.07
N ARG A 195 -6.74 -9.96 -3.69
CA ARG A 195 -8.12 -10.28 -3.32
C ARG A 195 -8.60 -9.45 -2.13
N ALA A 196 -7.69 -9.11 -1.20
CA ALA A 196 -8.01 -8.26 -0.08
C ALA A 196 -8.49 -6.86 -0.52
N MET A 197 -7.94 -6.31 -1.60
CA MET A 197 -8.33 -4.97 -2.09
C MET A 197 -9.44 -5.01 -3.14
N THR A 198 -9.57 -6.09 -3.91
CA THR A 198 -10.64 -6.22 -4.91
C THR A 198 -11.95 -6.75 -4.31
N ARG A 199 -11.89 -7.76 -3.45
CA ARG A 199 -13.07 -8.42 -2.83
C ARG A 199 -13.25 -8.09 -1.36
N GLY A 200 -12.18 -7.81 -0.63
CA GLY A 200 -12.22 -7.47 0.80
C GLY A 200 -11.90 -8.60 1.76
N ASP A 201 -11.73 -9.81 1.24
CA ASP A 201 -11.45 -11.02 2.00
C ASP A 201 -10.12 -11.66 1.57
N VAL A 202 -9.61 -12.54 2.43
CA VAL A 202 -8.47 -13.42 2.18
C VAL A 202 -8.82 -14.85 2.60
N THR A 203 -8.11 -15.85 2.10
CA THR A 203 -8.30 -17.23 2.57
C THR A 203 -7.70 -17.42 3.96
N GLY A 204 -8.23 -18.35 4.75
CA GLY A 204 -7.72 -18.71 6.06
C GLY A 204 -6.28 -19.20 5.99
N GLY A 205 -5.93 -20.00 4.97
CA GLY A 205 -4.55 -20.43 4.72
C GLY A 205 -3.59 -19.26 4.46
N TRP A 206 -4.00 -18.24 3.70
CA TRP A 206 -3.20 -17.03 3.52
C TRP A 206 -3.02 -16.28 4.85
N ALA A 207 -4.09 -16.14 5.64
CA ALA A 207 -4.05 -15.45 6.92
C ALA A 207 -3.14 -16.19 7.92
N TRP A 208 -3.19 -17.52 7.95
CA TRP A 208 -2.34 -18.35 8.80
C TRP A 208 -0.86 -18.28 8.41
N ARG A 209 -0.59 -18.22 7.10
CA ARG A 209 0.77 -18.19 6.55
C ARG A 209 1.44 -16.82 6.75
N HIS A 210 0.76 -15.73 6.38
CA HIS A 210 1.38 -14.40 6.35
C HIS A 210 1.06 -13.52 7.56
N HIS A 211 -0.01 -13.78 8.30
CA HIS A 211 -0.53 -12.89 9.35
C HIS A 211 -1.13 -13.66 10.54
N ARG A 212 -0.39 -14.65 11.05
CA ARG A 212 -0.91 -15.62 12.03
C ARG A 212 -1.42 -15.00 13.33
N LYS A 213 -0.76 -13.98 13.90
CA LYS A 213 -1.24 -13.31 15.13
C LYS A 213 -2.57 -12.62 14.88
N TRP A 214 -2.71 -11.96 13.73
CA TRP A 214 -3.98 -11.33 13.34
C TRP A 214 -5.09 -12.37 13.17
N LEU A 215 -4.82 -13.51 12.54
CA LEU A 215 -5.82 -14.57 12.41
C LEU A 215 -6.27 -15.10 13.77
N ARG A 216 -5.35 -15.36 14.70
CA ARG A 216 -5.69 -15.80 16.07
C ARG A 216 -6.56 -14.78 16.80
N GLU A 217 -6.24 -13.50 16.69
CA GLU A 217 -7.03 -12.43 17.30
C GLU A 217 -8.44 -12.35 16.70
N VAL A 218 -8.58 -12.54 15.38
CA VAL A 218 -9.91 -12.59 14.73
C VAL A 218 -10.69 -13.82 15.19
N ALA A 219 -10.05 -14.99 15.27
CA ALA A 219 -10.69 -16.22 15.74
C ALA A 219 -11.15 -16.10 17.20
N GLY A 220 -10.31 -15.53 18.08
CA GLY A 220 -10.65 -15.34 19.50
C GLY A 220 -11.68 -14.25 19.78
N ARG A 221 -12.02 -13.39 18.81
CA ARG A 221 -13.14 -12.44 18.91
C ARG A 221 -14.49 -13.06 18.56
N GLY A 222 -14.46 -14.17 17.83
CA GLY A 222 -15.65 -14.97 17.59
C GLY A 222 -15.90 -15.81 18.82
N ASP A 223 -16.65 -15.27 19.79
CA ASP A 223 -17.20 -16.06 20.88
C ASP A 223 -18.27 -17.00 20.32
N ARG A 224 -17.81 -18.08 19.69
CA ARG A 224 -18.45 -19.36 19.78
C ARG A 224 -17.58 -20.11 20.79
N GLY A 225 -18.21 -20.72 21.79
CA GLY A 225 -17.53 -21.61 22.73
C GLY A 225 -16.67 -22.66 22.02
N PRO A 226 -15.91 -23.49 22.76
CA PRO A 226 -15.16 -24.58 22.14
C PRO A 226 -16.06 -25.29 21.14
N ALA A 227 -15.52 -25.55 19.94
CA ALA A 227 -16.26 -26.27 18.92
C ALA A 227 -16.63 -27.65 19.49
N GLU A 228 -17.87 -27.78 19.95
CA GLU A 228 -18.56 -29.05 20.12
C GLU A 228 -19.18 -29.46 18.78
#